data_AF-A0A2I0PW23-F1
#
_entry.id   AF-A0A2I0PW23-F1
#
_cell.length_a   1.000
_cell.length_b   1.000
_cell.length_c   1.000
_cell.angle_alpha   90.00
_cell.angle_beta   90.00
_cell.angle_gamma   90.00
#
_symmetry.space_group_name_H-M   'P 1'
#
loop_
_entity.id
_entity.type
_entity.pdbx_description
1 polymer ?
#
loop_
_entity_poly.entity_id
_entity_poly.type
_entity_poly.pdbx_seq_one_letter_code
_entity_poly.pdbx_strand_id
1 'polypeptide(L)'
;MKYILFIVLLVAVLVTAGCTGENQTSAVTPTPQIVYVTVLVTPTPQITTETPETTALPTPDTSAERKITDGYWCRDTTMNIGTASTKITECYRFFSDGTYKWGYSPGWPMGKSLSCSGDPSEKCTYILNGRGQYEVEGGYMYTLTGDSLIDAHDPPYFLWSAGGIP
;
A
#
# COMPACT_ATOMS: atom_id res chain seq x y z
N MET A 1 53.58 -4.28 23.89
CA MET A 1 52.76 -3.07 24.18
C MET A 1 51.72 -2.77 23.09
N LYS A 2 52.01 -2.91 21.79
CA LYS A 2 51.02 -2.69 20.70
C LYS A 2 49.75 -3.57 20.80
N TYR A 3 49.88 -4.82 21.23
CA TYR A 3 48.75 -5.75 21.35
C TYR A 3 47.81 -5.43 22.53
N ILE A 4 48.32 -4.80 23.59
CA ILE A 4 47.50 -4.42 24.75
C ILE A 4 46.53 -3.29 24.37
N LEU A 5 46.98 -2.35 23.54
CA LEU A 5 46.14 -1.27 23.02
C LEU A 5 44.99 -1.80 22.16
N PHE A 6 45.24 -2.84 21.35
CA PHE A 6 44.22 -3.46 20.51
C PHE A 6 43.15 -4.19 21.33
N ILE A 7 43.55 -4.91 22.38
CA ILE A 7 42.61 -5.63 23.27
C ILE A 7 41.72 -4.65 24.03
N VAL A 8 42.28 -3.54 24.55
CA VAL A 8 41.49 -2.51 25.26
C VAL A 8 40.45 -1.87 24.34
N LEU A 9 40.80 -1.63 23.08
CA LEU A 9 39.91 -1.02 22.10
C LEU A 9 38.74 -1.96 21.72
N LEU A 10 39.02 -3.26 21.63
CA LEU A 10 38.01 -4.30 21.34
C LEU A 10 37.00 -4.46 22.48
N VAL A 11 37.47 -4.40 23.73
CA VAL A 11 36.59 -4.46 24.91
C VAL A 11 35.69 -3.21 24.99
N ALA A 12 36.21 -2.03 24.67
CA ALA A 12 35.42 -0.80 24.67
C ALA A 12 34.22 -0.85 23.69
N VAL A 13 34.43 -1.40 22.48
CA VAL A 13 33.37 -1.54 21.46
C VAL A 13 32.26 -2.51 21.92
N LEU A 14 32.64 -3.61 22.58
CA LEU A 14 31.68 -4.60 23.07
C LEU A 14 30.78 -4.07 24.19
N VAL A 15 31.29 -3.17 25.04
CA VAL A 15 30.50 -2.59 26.14
C VAL A 15 29.48 -1.56 25.63
N THR A 16 29.79 -0.85 24.54
CA THR A 16 28.86 0.15 23.97
C THR A 16 27.68 -0.45 23.19
N ALA A 17 27.76 -1.71 22.77
CA ALA A 17 26.70 -2.37 22.02
C ALA A 17 25.65 -3.09 22.91
N GLY A 18 25.83 -3.09 24.24
CA GLY A 18 25.07 -3.93 25.17
C GLY A 18 23.91 -3.27 25.92
N CYS A 19 23.59 -1.98 25.70
CA CYS A 19 22.60 -1.26 26.51
C CYS A 19 21.47 -0.65 25.67
N THR A 20 20.53 -1.48 25.21
CA THR A 20 19.17 -1.04 24.83
C THR A 20 18.14 -1.98 25.48
N GLY A 21 18.03 -1.89 26.81
CA GLY A 21 16.90 -2.44 27.54
C GLY A 21 15.78 -1.42 27.59
N GLU A 22 14.92 -1.38 26.58
CA GLU A 22 13.68 -0.60 26.65
C GLU A 22 12.69 -1.27 27.59
N ASN A 23 12.30 -0.50 28.60
CA ASN A 23 11.34 -0.86 29.63
C ASN A 23 9.94 -0.80 29.01
N GLN A 24 9.45 -1.91 28.44
CA GLN A 24 8.06 -1.99 27.95
C GLN A 24 7.10 -1.92 29.14
N THR A 25 6.47 -0.76 29.29
CA THR A 25 5.32 -0.59 30.18
C THR A 25 4.10 -1.06 29.40
N SER A 26 3.49 -2.17 29.83
CA SER A 26 2.30 -2.72 29.20
C SER A 26 1.18 -1.68 29.17
N ALA A 27 0.87 -1.17 27.98
CA ALA A 27 -0.28 -0.31 27.75
C ALA A 27 -1.57 -1.12 27.86
N VAL A 28 -2.39 -0.79 28.84
CA VAL A 28 -3.75 -1.33 28.99
C VAL A 28 -4.56 -0.89 27.77
N THR A 29 -4.98 -1.87 26.96
CA THR A 29 -5.84 -1.63 25.78
C THR A 29 -7.26 -1.34 26.27
N PRO A 30 -7.84 -0.16 25.99
CA PRO A 30 -9.23 0.10 26.33
C PRO A 30 -10.15 -0.75 25.44
N THR A 31 -11.10 -1.42 26.08
CA THR A 31 -12.14 -2.23 25.42
C THR A 31 -12.97 -1.33 24.50
N PRO A 32 -13.17 -1.69 23.21
CA PRO A 32 -13.97 -0.89 22.30
C PRO A 32 -15.44 -0.88 22.77
N GLN A 33 -15.99 0.30 23.02
CA GLN A 33 -17.42 0.47 23.25
C GLN A 33 -18.12 0.55 21.88
N ILE A 34 -18.93 -0.45 21.57
CA ILE A 34 -19.74 -0.48 20.35
C ILE A 34 -20.93 0.46 20.55
N VAL A 35 -20.88 1.63 19.91
CA VAL A 35 -21.99 2.59 19.86
C VAL A 35 -22.94 2.16 18.75
N TYR A 36 -24.07 1.57 19.11
CA TYR A 36 -25.16 1.31 18.16
C TYR A 36 -25.92 2.61 17.91
N VAL A 37 -25.70 3.22 16.74
CA VAL A 37 -26.50 4.36 16.28
C VAL A 37 -27.80 3.82 15.70
N THR A 38 -28.88 3.87 16.47
CA THR A 38 -30.22 3.59 15.96
C THR A 38 -30.70 4.80 15.16
N VAL A 39 -30.58 4.73 13.84
CA VAL A 39 -31.16 5.72 12.93
C VAL A 39 -32.68 5.49 12.90
N LEU A 40 -33.43 6.43 13.46
CA LEU A 40 -34.89 6.43 13.38
C LEU A 40 -35.29 6.86 11.97
N VAL A 41 -35.71 5.89 11.15
CA VAL A 41 -36.23 6.16 9.80
C VAL A 41 -37.66 6.65 9.94
N THR A 42 -37.89 7.95 9.77
CA THR A 42 -39.25 8.49 9.60
C THR A 42 -39.74 8.15 8.19
N PRO A 43 -40.82 7.38 8.02
CA PRO A 43 -41.35 7.09 6.70
C PRO A 43 -41.92 8.37 6.07
N THR A 44 -41.27 8.82 4.99
CA THR A 44 -41.80 9.89 4.14
C THR A 44 -43.05 9.40 3.42
N PRO A 45 -44.16 10.15 3.41
CA PRO A 45 -45.38 9.75 2.72
C PRO A 45 -45.14 9.61 1.21
N GLN A 46 -45.60 8.49 0.64
CA GLN A 46 -45.60 8.24 -0.80
C GLN A 46 -46.50 9.25 -1.50
N ILE A 47 -45.89 10.12 -2.31
CA ILE A 47 -46.58 10.85 -3.36
C ILE A 47 -46.55 9.96 -4.60
N THR A 48 -47.72 9.57 -5.10
CA THR A 48 -47.87 8.87 -6.37
C THR A 48 -47.57 9.85 -7.50
N THR A 49 -46.34 9.83 -7.99
CA THR A 49 -45.91 10.53 -9.20
C THR A 49 -45.98 9.56 -10.38
N GLU A 50 -46.68 9.97 -11.44
CA GLU A 50 -46.82 9.22 -12.68
C GLU A 50 -45.45 8.85 -13.26
N THR A 51 -45.35 7.60 -13.71
CA THR A 51 -44.14 6.96 -14.25
C THR A 51 -43.73 7.61 -15.57
N PRO A 52 -42.60 8.34 -15.65
CA PRO A 52 -41.95 8.56 -16.94
C PRO A 52 -41.30 7.24 -17.37
N GLU A 53 -41.28 7.01 -18.69
CA GLU A 53 -40.65 5.86 -19.33
C GLU A 53 -39.19 5.72 -18.86
N THR A 54 -38.97 4.80 -17.91
CA THR A 54 -37.65 4.46 -17.40
C THR A 54 -36.86 3.83 -18.53
N THR A 55 -36.02 4.64 -19.18
CA THR A 55 -34.81 4.13 -19.82
C THR A 55 -34.10 3.31 -18.76
N ALA A 56 -34.09 1.98 -18.92
CA ALA A 56 -33.48 1.08 -17.96
C ALA A 56 -32.07 1.61 -17.65
N LEU A 57 -31.86 2.01 -16.39
CA LEU A 57 -30.54 2.35 -15.90
C LEU A 57 -29.67 1.13 -16.23
N PRO A 58 -28.53 1.29 -16.93
CA PRO A 58 -27.67 0.15 -17.22
C PRO A 58 -27.44 -0.56 -15.90
N THR A 59 -27.82 -1.84 -15.86
CA THR A 59 -27.43 -2.71 -14.75
C THR A 59 -25.93 -2.49 -14.59
N PRO A 60 -25.43 -2.08 -13.41
CA PRO A 60 -24.00 -1.96 -13.22
C PRO A 60 -23.45 -3.32 -13.61
N ASP A 61 -22.74 -3.36 -14.75
CA ASP A 61 -22.08 -4.56 -15.19
C ASP A 61 -21.36 -5.07 -13.96
N THR A 62 -21.70 -6.27 -13.55
CA THR A 62 -20.99 -6.97 -12.48
C THR A 62 -19.61 -7.22 -13.09
N SER A 63 -18.78 -6.18 -13.06
CA SER A 63 -17.42 -6.18 -13.55
C SER A 63 -16.78 -7.32 -12.81
N ALA A 64 -16.34 -8.33 -13.58
CA ALA A 64 -15.65 -9.47 -13.01
C ALA A 64 -14.62 -8.95 -12.02
N GLU A 65 -14.62 -9.51 -10.82
CA GLU A 65 -13.70 -9.11 -9.75
C GLU A 65 -12.28 -9.12 -10.32
N ARG A 66 -11.64 -7.94 -10.32
CA ARG A 66 -10.29 -7.80 -10.85
C ARG A 66 -9.33 -8.60 -9.98
N LYS A 67 -8.35 -9.23 -10.61
CA LYS A 67 -7.20 -9.80 -9.94
C LYS A 67 -6.09 -8.76 -9.87
N ILE A 68 -5.25 -8.86 -8.86
CA ILE A 68 -4.09 -7.96 -8.72
C ILE A 68 -3.15 -8.00 -9.94
N THR A 69 -3.18 -9.10 -10.70
CA THR A 69 -2.37 -9.33 -11.90
C THR A 69 -2.96 -8.76 -13.20
N ASP A 70 -4.15 -8.17 -13.17
CA ASP A 70 -4.90 -7.77 -14.37
C ASP A 70 -4.40 -6.48 -15.05
N GLY A 71 -3.26 -5.94 -14.59
CA GLY A 71 -2.66 -4.77 -15.21
C GLY A 71 -1.76 -4.02 -14.26
N TYR A 72 -1.90 -2.69 -14.30
CA TYR A 72 -1.12 -1.77 -13.51
C TYR A 72 -1.99 -1.11 -12.46
N TRP A 73 -1.43 -0.83 -11.30
CA TRP A 73 -2.06 -0.11 -10.20
C TRP A 73 -1.30 1.18 -10.00
N CYS A 74 -1.90 2.31 -10.41
CA CYS A 74 -1.23 3.59 -10.55
C CYS A 74 -1.87 4.66 -9.67
N ARG A 75 -1.06 5.57 -9.12
CA ARG A 75 -1.53 6.78 -8.46
C ARG A 75 -0.67 7.96 -8.85
N ASP A 76 -1.28 9.13 -8.94
CA ASP A 76 -0.53 10.37 -9.03
C ASP A 76 -0.06 10.78 -7.64
N THR A 77 1.22 11.10 -7.54
CA THR A 77 1.86 11.55 -6.31
C THR A 77 2.84 12.68 -6.62
N THR A 78 3.45 13.23 -5.58
CA THR A 78 4.47 14.26 -5.72
C THR A 78 5.73 13.83 -4.97
N MET A 79 6.86 13.84 -5.67
CA MET A 79 8.16 13.49 -5.07
C MET A 79 9.09 14.69 -5.14
N ASN A 80 9.88 14.87 -4.09
CA ASN A 80 10.92 15.90 -4.07
C ASN A 80 12.15 15.35 -4.81
N ILE A 81 12.35 15.81 -6.04
CA ILE A 81 13.53 15.49 -6.85
C ILE A 81 14.49 16.68 -6.74
N GLY A 82 15.53 16.52 -5.92
CA GLY A 82 16.38 17.63 -5.51
C GLY A 82 15.60 18.61 -4.63
N THR A 83 15.50 19.87 -5.06
CA THR A 83 14.75 20.93 -4.35
C THR A 83 13.34 21.17 -4.93
N ALA A 84 12.98 20.51 -6.02
CA ALA A 84 11.71 20.73 -6.71
C ALA A 84 10.70 19.62 -6.40
N SER A 85 9.48 20.04 -6.06
CA SER A 85 8.33 19.17 -5.93
C SER A 85 7.82 18.81 -7.33
N THR A 86 7.92 17.54 -7.72
CA THR A 86 7.62 17.07 -9.07
C THR A 86 6.44 16.11 -9.04
N LYS A 87 5.41 16.40 -9.86
CA LYS A 87 4.29 15.48 -10.06
C LYS A 87 4.78 14.26 -10.82
N ILE A 88 4.51 13.09 -10.28
CA ILE A 88 4.87 11.80 -10.87
C ILE A 88 3.71 10.83 -10.71
N THR A 89 3.64 9.82 -11.56
CA THR A 89 2.70 8.70 -11.43
C THR A 89 3.47 7.47 -10.94
N GLU A 90 3.13 6.98 -9.75
CA GLU A 90 3.67 5.74 -9.19
C GLU A 90 2.80 4.57 -9.64
N CYS A 91 3.40 3.49 -10.17
CA CYS A 91 2.64 2.31 -10.60
C CYS A 91 3.27 1.00 -10.14
N TYR A 92 2.42 0.03 -9.79
CA TYR A 92 2.76 -1.36 -9.54
C TYR A 92 2.23 -2.25 -10.67
N ARG A 93 2.94 -3.34 -10.98
CA ARG A 93 2.48 -4.44 -11.83
C ARG A 93 2.82 -5.76 -11.15
N PHE A 94 1.80 -6.52 -10.83
CA PHE A 94 1.93 -7.83 -10.18
C PHE A 94 1.85 -8.94 -11.23
N PHE A 95 2.56 -10.03 -10.98
CA PHE A 95 2.67 -11.17 -11.86
C PHE A 95 2.21 -12.44 -11.15
N SER A 96 1.65 -13.38 -11.89
CA SER A 96 1.12 -14.64 -11.33
C SER A 96 2.18 -15.56 -10.73
N ASP A 97 3.47 -15.26 -10.95
CA ASP A 97 4.62 -15.98 -10.37
C ASP A 97 4.94 -15.51 -8.93
N GLY A 98 4.13 -14.64 -8.33
CA GLY A 98 4.36 -14.09 -6.98
C GLY A 98 5.36 -12.94 -6.96
N THR A 99 5.67 -12.36 -8.12
CA THR A 99 6.57 -11.21 -8.23
C THR A 99 5.85 -9.94 -8.65
N TYR A 100 6.45 -8.79 -8.43
CA TYR A 100 5.95 -7.51 -8.88
C TYR A 100 7.07 -6.59 -9.37
N LYS A 101 6.68 -5.60 -10.18
CA LYS A 101 7.50 -4.46 -10.55
C LYS A 101 6.79 -3.19 -10.12
N TRP A 102 7.55 -2.16 -9.77
CA TRP A 102 7.02 -0.84 -9.44
C TRP A 102 7.94 0.25 -9.98
N GLY A 103 7.42 1.46 -10.17
CA GLY A 103 8.22 2.60 -10.63
C GLY A 103 7.41 3.88 -10.81
N TYR A 104 8.07 4.91 -11.37
CA TYR A 104 7.53 6.26 -11.49
C TYR A 104 7.58 6.79 -12.94
N SER A 105 6.52 7.46 -13.37
CA SER A 105 6.46 8.25 -14.61
C SER A 105 6.42 9.75 -14.33
N PRO A 106 7.01 10.62 -15.17
CA PRO A 106 7.92 10.30 -16.27
C PRO A 106 9.35 10.09 -15.76
N GLY A 107 10.04 9.09 -16.30
CA GLY A 107 11.51 9.04 -16.25
C GLY A 107 12.18 7.91 -15.45
N TRP A 108 11.44 7.07 -14.70
CA TRP A 108 12.05 5.90 -14.07
C TRP A 108 11.50 4.61 -14.68
N PRO A 109 12.34 3.74 -15.29
CA PRO A 109 11.87 2.42 -15.67
C PRO A 109 11.37 1.70 -14.41
N MET A 110 10.28 0.94 -14.53
CA MET A 110 9.78 0.11 -13.44
C MET A 110 10.92 -0.78 -12.93
N GLY A 111 11.49 -0.49 -11.76
CA GLY A 111 12.54 -1.32 -11.16
C GLY A 111 13.66 -0.62 -10.37
N LYS A 112 13.62 0.69 -10.11
CA LYS A 112 14.45 1.22 -9.00
C LYS A 112 13.64 1.20 -7.71
N SER A 113 13.50 0.00 -7.12
CA SER A 113 13.14 -0.07 -5.71
C SER A 113 14.33 0.24 -4.83
N LEU A 114 14.11 1.01 -3.77
CA LEU A 114 15.00 1.01 -2.60
C LEU A 114 14.89 -0.29 -1.79
N SER A 115 13.97 -1.20 -2.14
CA SER A 115 13.55 -2.35 -1.32
C SER A 115 13.94 -3.76 -1.81
N CYS A 116 14.53 -3.97 -2.99
CA CYS A 116 14.76 -5.35 -3.52
C CYS A 116 16.18 -5.58 -4.07
N SER A 117 16.76 -4.61 -4.80
CA SER A 117 18.16 -4.75 -5.28
C SER A 117 18.77 -3.53 -5.96
N GLY A 118 17.95 -2.56 -6.37
CA GLY A 118 18.39 -1.41 -7.16
C GLY A 118 18.64 -1.71 -8.65
N ASP A 119 18.43 -2.95 -9.12
CA ASP A 119 18.47 -3.31 -10.53
C ASP A 119 17.07 -3.15 -11.18
N PRO A 120 16.92 -2.31 -12.23
CA PRO A 120 15.64 -2.10 -12.92
C PRO A 120 15.06 -3.35 -13.60
N SER A 121 15.87 -4.37 -13.84
CA SER A 121 15.47 -5.61 -14.49
C SER A 121 14.83 -6.58 -13.51
N GLU A 122 15.20 -6.50 -12.23
CA GLU A 122 14.75 -7.42 -11.21
C GLU A 122 13.27 -7.25 -10.88
N LYS A 123 12.69 -8.33 -10.35
CA LYS A 123 11.33 -8.36 -9.83
C LYS A 123 11.40 -8.56 -8.33
N CYS A 124 10.60 -7.80 -7.61
CA CYS A 124 10.42 -7.96 -6.17
C CYS A 124 9.41 -9.07 -5.89
N THR A 125 9.37 -9.60 -4.67
CA THR A 125 8.40 -10.64 -4.29
C THR A 125 7.20 -10.06 -3.52
N TYR A 126 6.03 -10.68 -3.70
CA TYR A 126 4.85 -10.39 -2.88
C TYR A 126 4.18 -11.68 -2.41
N ILE A 127 3.52 -11.61 -1.26
CA ILE A 127 2.77 -12.72 -0.69
C ILE A 127 1.33 -12.30 -0.38
N LEU A 128 0.39 -13.24 -0.52
CA LEU A 128 -0.96 -13.05 -0.01
C LEU A 128 -1.01 -13.56 1.43
N ASN A 129 -1.21 -12.65 2.39
CA ASN A 129 -1.24 -13.01 3.80
C ASN A 129 -2.58 -13.66 4.20
N GLY A 130 -2.66 -14.19 5.43
CA GLY A 130 -3.88 -14.85 5.94
C GLY A 130 -5.10 -13.93 6.11
N ARG A 131 -4.94 -12.61 5.89
CA ARG A 131 -6.03 -11.61 5.92
C ARG A 131 -6.48 -11.20 4.51
N GLY A 132 -5.94 -11.82 3.46
CA GLY A 132 -6.25 -11.47 2.07
C GLY A 132 -5.57 -10.18 1.60
N GLN A 133 -4.52 -9.72 2.30
CA GLN A 133 -3.76 -8.54 1.90
C GLN A 133 -2.49 -8.96 1.16
N TYR A 134 -2.12 -8.19 0.16
CA TYR A 134 -0.90 -8.37 -0.61
C TYR A 134 0.23 -7.64 0.09
N GLU A 135 1.14 -8.40 0.68
CA GLU A 135 2.34 -7.89 1.33
C GLU A 135 3.49 -7.88 0.33
N VAL A 136 4.08 -6.71 0.11
CA VAL A 136 5.20 -6.53 -0.81
C VAL A 136 6.51 -6.36 -0.05
N GLU A 137 7.60 -6.73 -0.70
CA GLU A 137 8.96 -6.48 -0.22
C GLU A 137 9.19 -4.99 0.08
N GLY A 138 9.43 -4.67 1.35
CA GLY A 138 9.41 -3.31 1.90
C GLY A 138 8.40 -3.10 3.03
N GLY A 139 7.51 -4.07 3.26
CA GLY A 139 6.58 -4.09 4.41
C GLY A 139 5.25 -3.37 4.16
N TYR A 140 4.99 -2.93 2.93
CA TYR A 140 3.70 -2.35 2.54
C TYR A 140 2.66 -3.45 2.35
N MET A 141 1.42 -3.16 2.74
CA MET A 141 0.30 -4.10 2.67
C MET A 141 -0.86 -3.46 1.91
N TYR A 142 -1.33 -4.16 0.87
CA TYR A 142 -2.41 -3.68 0.02
C TYR A 142 -3.67 -4.54 0.12
N THR A 143 -4.82 -3.88 0.11
CA THR A 143 -6.13 -4.51 -0.05
C THR A 143 -6.69 -4.17 -1.43
N LEU A 144 -7.07 -5.20 -2.19
CA LEU A 144 -7.71 -5.02 -3.49
C LEU A 144 -9.23 -4.88 -3.32
N THR A 145 -9.80 -3.79 -3.81
CA THR A 145 -11.24 -3.49 -3.76
C THR A 145 -11.69 -2.94 -5.10
N GLY A 146 -12.23 -3.81 -5.96
CA GLY A 146 -12.68 -3.44 -7.31
C GLY A 146 -11.53 -2.89 -8.16
N ASP A 147 -11.59 -1.60 -8.48
CA ASP A 147 -10.60 -0.89 -9.31
C ASP A 147 -9.54 -0.16 -8.48
N SER A 148 -9.52 -0.38 -7.16
CA SER A 148 -8.57 0.25 -6.24
C SER A 148 -7.69 -0.78 -5.52
N LEU A 149 -6.39 -0.51 -5.46
CA LEU A 149 -5.43 -1.16 -4.59
C LEU A 149 -5.08 -0.19 -3.46
N ILE A 150 -5.48 -0.54 -2.25
CA ILE A 150 -5.53 0.35 -1.08
C ILE A 150 -4.36 0.05 -0.15
N ASP A 151 -3.49 1.04 0.06
CA ASP A 151 -2.58 1.07 1.22
C ASP A 151 -3.31 1.70 2.41
N ALA A 152 -3.30 1.04 3.57
CA ALA A 152 -3.93 1.56 4.78
C ALA A 152 -3.18 2.76 5.39
N HIS A 153 -1.91 2.94 5.04
CA HIS A 153 -1.05 3.97 5.62
C HIS A 153 -1.03 5.27 4.83
N ASP A 154 -1.35 5.24 3.53
CA ASP A 154 -1.08 6.37 2.64
C ASP A 154 -2.14 6.51 1.52
N PRO A 155 -3.25 7.22 1.77
CA PRO A 155 -4.09 7.71 0.68
C PRO A 155 -3.32 8.77 -0.14
N PRO A 156 -3.34 8.73 -1.48
CA PRO A 156 -4.37 8.12 -2.32
C PRO A 156 -4.12 6.65 -2.69
N TYR A 157 -5.23 5.94 -2.94
CA TYR A 157 -5.24 4.56 -3.44
C TYR A 157 -4.69 4.48 -4.87
N PHE A 158 -4.13 3.32 -5.23
CA PHE A 158 -3.72 3.03 -6.59
C PHE A 158 -4.94 2.59 -7.41
N LEU A 159 -5.17 3.23 -8.54
CA LEU A 159 -6.27 2.91 -9.45
C LEU A 159 -5.78 1.97 -10.56
N TRP A 160 -6.62 1.03 -10.96
CA TRP A 160 -6.32 0.13 -12.06
C TRP A 160 -6.16 0.89 -13.39
N SER A 161 -5.17 0.49 -14.19
CA SER A 161 -4.93 0.95 -15.54
C SER A 161 -4.45 -0.20 -16.43
N ALA A 162 -5.03 -0.33 -17.62
CA ALA A 162 -4.57 -1.29 -18.63
C ALA A 162 -3.22 -0.91 -19.23
N GLY A 163 -2.96 0.39 -19.39
CA GLY A 163 -1.77 0.93 -20.06
C GLY A 163 -0.57 1.14 -19.15
N GLY A 164 -0.80 1.23 -17.84
CA GLY A 164 0.26 1.51 -16.87
C GLY A 164 0.82 2.92 -16.95
N ILE A 165 2.13 3.03 -16.74
CA ILE A 165 2.90 4.25 -16.90
C ILE A 165 2.87 4.64 -18.40
N PRO A 166 2.30 5.80 -18.78
CA PRO A 166 2.50 6.36 -20.11
C PRO A 166 3.96 6.75 -20.36
#